data_AF-A0A938M622-F1
#
_entry.id   AF-A0A938M622-F1
#
_cell.length_a   1.000
_cell.length_b   1.000
_cell.length_c   1.000
_cell.angle_alpha   90.00
_cell.angle_beta   90.00
_cell.angle_gamma   90.00
#
_symmetry.space_group_name_H-M   'P 1'
#
loop_
_entity.id
_entity.type
_entity.pdbx_description
1 polymer ?
#
loop_
_entity_poly.entity_id
_entity_poly.type
_entity_poly.pdbx_seq_one_letter_code
_entity_poly.pdbx_strand_id
1 'polypeptide(L)'
;MEKKDDLGVKLLIKKGKEKGFLTYEEMNDILPDETVSPERIDDILMMLDEMGIDLIDEAEVDRRNIFEGGEDEFGEDFGEGSPEKIDDPVRMYLTQMGEIPLLTREEEINLAKKIELTRKRFRKKVLESDLSLEAALKILDDVSTGDLPFERTLKITASLEIGKDEIAQRLPEHVKTLRMMLERNKEDWGQLANSGLAESGRPEIRQRL
;
A
#
# COMPACT_ATOMS: atom_id res chain seq x y z
N MET A 1 -65.64 -5.36 -2.04
CA MET A 1 -64.23 -5.80 -2.01
C MET A 1 -63.27 -4.62 -2.15
N GLU A 2 -63.65 -3.52 -2.82
CA GLU A 2 -62.79 -2.32 -3.04
C GLU A 2 -62.25 -1.57 -1.81
N LYS A 3 -62.86 -1.67 -0.63
CA LYS A 3 -62.43 -0.89 0.55
C LYS A 3 -61.19 -1.44 1.25
N LYS A 4 -60.81 -2.70 1.01
CA LYS A 4 -59.65 -3.32 1.66
C LYS A 4 -58.35 -2.94 0.94
N ASP A 5 -58.42 -2.90 -0.39
CA ASP A 5 -57.30 -2.55 -1.27
C ASP A 5 -56.87 -1.09 -1.07
N ASP A 6 -57.83 -0.17 -0.96
CA ASP A 6 -57.58 1.27 -0.76
C ASP A 6 -56.96 1.59 0.62
N LEU A 7 -57.16 0.71 1.61
CA LEU A 7 -56.52 0.77 2.92
C LEU A 7 -55.08 0.25 2.87
N GLY A 8 -54.80 -0.77 2.05
CA GLY A 8 -53.46 -1.31 1.81
C GLY A 8 -52.56 -0.30 1.09
N VAL A 9 -53.07 0.35 0.05
CA VAL A 9 -52.34 1.38 -0.71
C VAL A 9 -51.98 2.58 0.17
N LYS A 10 -52.90 3.05 1.02
CA LYS A 10 -52.61 4.13 1.98
C LYS A 10 -51.55 3.76 3.00
N LEU A 11 -51.50 2.49 3.42
CA LEU A 11 -50.48 2.00 4.35
C LEU A 11 -49.11 1.91 3.68
N LEU A 12 -49.05 1.47 2.41
CA LEU A 12 -47.84 1.43 1.60
C LEU A 12 -47.26 2.82 1.39
N ILE A 13 -48.08 3.80 0.98
CA ILE A 13 -47.63 5.18 0.80
C ILE A 13 -47.08 5.77 2.11
N LYS A 14 -47.71 5.45 3.26
CA LYS A 14 -47.22 5.94 4.55
C LYS A 14 -45.85 5.35 4.91
N LYS A 15 -45.66 4.03 4.72
CA LYS A 15 -44.38 3.37 4.96
C LYS A 15 -43.29 3.85 3.99
N GLY A 16 -43.60 3.92 2.71
CA GLY A 16 -42.67 4.38 1.68
C GLY A 16 -42.28 5.86 1.86
N LYS A 17 -43.19 6.70 2.36
CA LYS A 17 -42.89 8.10 2.68
C LYS A 17 -42.04 8.28 3.94
N GLU A 18 -42.12 7.35 4.90
CA GLU A 18 -41.28 7.36 6.10
C GLU A 18 -39.84 6.91 5.79
N LYS A 19 -39.67 5.94 4.88
CA LYS A 19 -38.36 5.37 4.52
C LYS A 19 -37.73 5.99 3.27
N GLY A 20 -38.49 6.64 2.41
CA GLY A 20 -38.05 7.13 1.09
C GLY A 20 -37.92 6.05 0.01
N PHE A 21 -38.08 4.77 0.38
CA PHE A 21 -38.05 3.62 -0.52
C PHE A 21 -38.95 2.49 0.03
N LEU A 22 -39.30 1.54 -0.82
CA LEU A 22 -40.11 0.36 -0.49
C LEU A 22 -39.52 -0.89 -1.16
N THR A 23 -39.60 -2.06 -0.51
CA THR A 23 -39.16 -3.31 -1.16
C THR A 23 -40.27 -4.04 -1.91
N TYR A 24 -39.89 -4.83 -2.91
CA TYR A 24 -40.82 -5.71 -3.64
C TYR A 24 -41.55 -6.69 -2.69
N GLU A 25 -40.86 -7.21 -1.67
CA GLU A 25 -41.47 -8.08 -0.67
C GLU A 25 -42.46 -7.33 0.23
N GLU A 26 -42.12 -6.13 0.70
CA GLU A 26 -43.03 -5.29 1.50
C GLU A 26 -44.29 -4.89 0.72
N MET A 27 -44.17 -4.68 -0.59
CA MET A 27 -45.30 -4.42 -1.48
C MET A 27 -46.20 -5.66 -1.60
N ASN A 28 -45.62 -6.82 -1.90
CA ASN A 28 -46.34 -8.08 -2.10
C ASN A 28 -46.98 -8.62 -0.81
N ASP A 29 -46.39 -8.36 0.34
CA ASP A 29 -46.96 -8.72 1.65
C ASP A 29 -48.23 -7.93 1.98
N ILE A 30 -48.28 -6.65 1.58
CA ILE A 30 -49.41 -5.76 1.87
C ILE A 30 -50.49 -5.87 0.78
N LEU A 31 -50.09 -6.07 -0.47
CA LEU A 31 -50.96 -6.31 -1.63
C LEU A 31 -50.47 -7.54 -2.40
N PRO A 32 -51.00 -8.73 -2.07
CA PRO A 32 -50.68 -9.95 -2.82
C PRO A 32 -51.20 -9.87 -4.26
N ASP A 33 -50.36 -10.25 -5.22
CA ASP A 33 -50.67 -10.23 -6.67
C ASP A 33 -51.95 -10.98 -7.04
N GLU A 34 -52.37 -11.97 -6.25
CA GLU A 34 -53.62 -12.72 -6.45
C GLU A 34 -54.89 -11.89 -6.20
N THR A 35 -54.77 -10.73 -5.54
CA THR A 35 -55.91 -9.89 -5.15
C THR A 35 -56.06 -8.61 -5.98
N VAL A 36 -55.08 -8.31 -6.84
CA VAL A 36 -55.02 -7.05 -7.58
C VAL A 36 -54.96 -7.33 -9.07
N SER A 37 -55.81 -6.68 -9.85
CA SER A 37 -55.73 -6.74 -11.31
C SER A 37 -54.44 -6.08 -11.80
N PRO A 38 -53.75 -6.64 -12.83
CA PRO A 38 -52.50 -6.08 -13.35
C PRO A 38 -52.56 -4.59 -13.69
N GLU A 39 -53.69 -4.13 -14.24
CA GLU A 39 -53.95 -2.71 -14.56
C GLU A 39 -53.86 -1.78 -13.33
N ARG A 40 -54.25 -2.29 -12.15
CA ARG A 40 -54.19 -1.52 -10.90
C ARG A 40 -52.79 -1.50 -10.28
N ILE A 41 -51.97 -2.51 -10.56
CA ILE A 41 -50.57 -2.55 -10.10
C ILE A 41 -49.80 -1.44 -10.81
N ASP A 42 -50.01 -1.29 -12.12
CA ASP A 42 -49.42 -0.21 -12.91
C ASP A 42 -49.82 1.18 -12.39
N ASP A 43 -51.10 1.38 -12.06
CA ASP A 43 -51.58 2.64 -11.45
C ASP A 43 -50.89 2.93 -10.10
N ILE A 44 -50.68 1.91 -9.26
CA ILE A 44 -50.01 2.06 -7.96
C ILE A 44 -48.53 2.39 -8.14
N LEU A 45 -47.85 1.75 -9.10
CA LEU A 45 -46.45 2.03 -9.42
C LEU A 45 -46.26 3.47 -9.92
N MET A 46 -47.17 3.95 -10.78
CA MET A 46 -47.18 5.35 -11.22
C MET A 46 -47.41 6.33 -10.07
N MET A 47 -48.32 6.00 -9.13
CA MET A 47 -48.57 6.82 -7.95
C MET A 47 -47.38 6.87 -6.98
N LEU A 48 -46.62 5.77 -6.84
CA LEU A 48 -45.41 5.71 -6.01
C LEU A 48 -44.28 6.54 -6.62
N ASP A 49 -44.11 6.48 -7.94
CA ASP A 49 -43.12 7.26 -8.69
C ASP A 49 -43.43 8.78 -8.63
N GLU A 50 -44.70 9.18 -8.79
CA GLU A 50 -45.13 10.59 -8.65
C GLU A 50 -44.88 11.14 -7.23
N MET A 51 -44.89 10.27 -6.21
CA MET A 51 -44.58 10.61 -4.82
C MET A 51 -43.10 10.47 -4.47
N GLY A 52 -42.25 10.04 -5.42
CA GLY A 52 -40.80 9.91 -5.26
C GLY A 52 -40.37 8.78 -4.33
N ILE A 53 -41.10 7.66 -4.31
CA ILE A 53 -40.79 6.47 -3.51
C ILE A 53 -40.18 5.42 -4.43
N ASP A 54 -38.88 5.16 -4.27
CA ASP A 54 -38.17 4.14 -5.07
C ASP A 54 -38.56 2.71 -4.65
N LEU A 55 -38.76 1.83 -5.61
CA LEU A 55 -38.97 0.40 -5.36
C LEU A 55 -37.65 -0.35 -5.60
N ILE A 56 -37.13 -0.98 -4.54
CA ILE A 56 -35.80 -1.60 -4.54
C ILE A 56 -35.85 -3.04 -4.07
N ASP A 57 -34.91 -3.87 -4.51
CA ASP A 57 -34.76 -5.23 -3.99
C ASP A 57 -34.20 -5.20 -2.55
N GLU A 58 -34.51 -6.21 -1.74
CA GLU A 58 -34.04 -6.29 -0.35
C GLU A 58 -32.51 -6.29 -0.26
N ALA A 59 -31.83 -6.91 -1.23
CA ALA A 59 -30.37 -6.88 -1.38
C ALA A 59 -29.79 -5.48 -1.72
N GLU A 60 -30.64 -4.54 -2.12
CA GLU A 60 -30.28 -3.15 -2.42
C GLU A 60 -30.53 -2.20 -1.23
N VAL A 61 -31.42 -2.60 -0.30
CA VAL A 61 -31.63 -1.90 0.98
C VAL A 61 -30.35 -1.86 1.81
N ASP A 62 -29.63 -2.98 1.87
CA ASP A 62 -28.36 -3.08 2.61
C ASP A 62 -27.27 -2.17 2.04
N ARG A 63 -27.27 -1.94 0.72
CA ARG A 63 -26.33 -1.01 0.07
C ARG A 63 -26.64 0.46 0.38
N ARG A 64 -27.93 0.81 0.51
CA ARG A 64 -28.37 2.21 0.74
C ARG A 64 -28.19 2.64 2.19
N ASN A 65 -28.38 1.73 3.15
CA ASN A 65 -28.12 1.96 4.58
C ASN A 65 -26.64 2.23 4.90
N ILE A 66 -25.71 1.80 4.04
CA ILE A 66 -24.25 2.06 4.18
C ILE A 66 -23.91 3.52 3.80
N PHE A 67 -24.72 4.19 2.98
CA PHE A 67 -24.36 5.47 2.37
C PHE A 67 -24.86 6.72 3.15
N GLU A 68 -25.87 6.61 4.01
CA GLU A 68 -26.45 7.75 4.73
C GLU A 68 -25.96 7.91 6.19
N GLY A 69 -25.11 7.01 6.69
CA GLY A 69 -24.61 7.06 8.06
C GLY A 69 -23.11 7.29 8.16
N GLY A 70 -22.67 8.56 8.19
CA GLY A 70 -21.36 8.92 8.78
C GLY A 70 -20.41 9.75 7.90
N GLU A 71 -20.74 11.03 7.69
CA GLU A 71 -19.69 12.06 7.63
C GLU A 71 -19.18 12.30 9.07
N ASP A 72 -17.87 12.47 9.24
CA ASP A 72 -17.12 12.70 10.48
C ASP A 72 -16.76 11.48 11.35
N GLU A 73 -15.81 10.66 10.88
CA GLU A 73 -14.58 10.38 11.65
C GLU A 73 -13.49 9.76 10.77
N PHE A 74 -12.39 10.49 10.62
CA PHE A 74 -11.15 10.01 10.03
C PHE A 74 -10.54 8.97 10.98
N GLY A 75 -10.85 7.69 10.79
CA GLY A 75 -10.27 6.60 11.58
C GLY A 75 -10.89 5.25 11.25
N GLU A 76 -10.16 4.44 10.48
CA GLU A 76 -10.28 2.97 10.40
C GLU A 76 -11.70 2.39 10.27
N ASP A 77 -12.20 2.22 9.02
CA ASP A 77 -12.86 0.96 8.68
C ASP A 77 -12.76 0.68 7.17
N PHE A 78 -11.71 -0.07 6.81
CA PHE A 78 -11.56 -0.63 5.48
C PHE A 78 -12.46 -1.86 5.39
N GLY A 79 -13.66 -1.68 4.82
CA GLY A 79 -14.44 -2.71 4.14
C GLY A 79 -14.42 -4.10 4.78
N GLU A 80 -15.12 -4.27 5.90
CA GLU A 80 -15.59 -5.58 6.32
C GLU A 80 -16.69 -6.05 5.37
N GLY A 81 -16.27 -6.64 4.24
CA GLY A 81 -17.08 -7.64 3.57
C GLY A 81 -17.30 -8.79 4.55
N SER A 82 -18.55 -9.06 4.88
CA SER A 82 -18.91 -10.14 5.81
C SER A 82 -18.19 -11.44 5.43
N PRO A 83 -17.52 -12.12 6.38
CA PRO A 83 -16.78 -13.34 6.10
C PRO A 83 -17.77 -14.49 5.93
N GLU A 84 -18.35 -14.63 4.74
CA GLU A 84 -18.89 -15.92 4.31
C GLU A 84 -17.71 -16.88 4.11
N LYS A 85 -17.25 -17.46 5.23
CA LYS A 85 -16.31 -18.59 5.35
C LYS A 85 -15.40 -18.78 4.12
N ILE A 86 -14.36 -17.96 4.04
CA ILE A 86 -13.22 -18.24 3.15
C ILE A 86 -12.34 -19.29 3.85
N ASP A 87 -12.71 -20.57 3.72
CA ASP A 87 -11.89 -21.71 4.19
C ASP A 87 -10.69 -22.02 3.25
N ASP A 88 -10.60 -21.34 2.11
CA ASP A 88 -9.55 -21.56 1.12
C ASP A 88 -8.49 -20.43 1.16
N PRO A 89 -7.26 -20.72 1.63
CA PRO A 89 -6.17 -19.73 1.67
C PRO A 89 -5.79 -19.22 0.27
N VAL A 90 -6.06 -19.99 -0.80
CA VAL A 90 -5.83 -19.55 -2.18
C VAL A 90 -6.85 -18.47 -2.56
N ARG A 91 -8.13 -18.68 -2.25
CA ARG A 91 -9.17 -17.68 -2.50
C ARG A 91 -8.90 -16.40 -1.70
N MET A 92 -8.50 -16.53 -0.43
CA MET A 92 -8.09 -15.39 0.39
C MET A 92 -6.97 -14.58 -0.28
N TYR A 93 -5.91 -15.25 -0.74
CA TYR A 93 -4.79 -14.60 -1.41
C TYR A 93 -5.19 -13.93 -2.73
N LEU A 94 -6.01 -14.58 -3.55
CA LEU A 94 -6.44 -14.03 -4.85
C LEU A 94 -7.34 -12.80 -4.68
N THR A 95 -8.24 -12.81 -3.68
CA THR A 95 -9.05 -11.64 -3.34
C THR A 95 -8.15 -10.47 -2.92
N GLN A 96 -7.21 -10.70 -1.99
CA GLN A 96 -6.26 -9.68 -1.53
C GLN A 96 -5.33 -9.16 -2.65
N MET A 97 -4.90 -10.04 -3.57
CA MET A 97 -4.13 -9.60 -4.73
C MET A 97 -4.95 -8.74 -5.70
N GLY A 98 -6.24 -9.06 -5.86
CA GLY A 98 -7.16 -8.35 -6.76
C GLY A 98 -7.56 -6.95 -6.27
N GLU A 99 -7.40 -6.68 -4.97
CA GLU A 99 -7.62 -5.35 -4.38
C GLU A 99 -6.56 -4.32 -4.82
N ILE A 100 -5.36 -4.77 -5.21
CA ILE A 100 -4.27 -3.88 -5.61
C ILE A 100 -4.33 -3.64 -7.13
N PRO A 101 -4.48 -2.39 -7.60
CA PRO A 101 -4.55 -2.08 -9.02
C PRO A 101 -3.21 -2.35 -9.73
N LEU A 102 -3.28 -2.75 -11.00
CA LEU A 102 -2.11 -2.93 -11.84
C LEU A 102 -1.40 -1.60 -12.09
N LEU A 103 -0.06 -1.64 -12.14
CA LEU A 103 0.76 -0.48 -12.46
C LEU A 103 0.67 -0.13 -13.94
N THR A 104 0.63 1.16 -14.23
CA THR A 104 0.88 1.68 -15.59
C THR A 104 2.37 1.61 -15.92
N ARG A 105 2.71 1.58 -17.22
CA ARG A 105 4.11 1.57 -17.69
C ARG A 105 4.93 2.73 -17.11
N GLU A 106 4.32 3.91 -16.94
CA GLU A 106 5.00 5.07 -16.37
C GLU A 106 5.30 4.89 -14.88
N GLU A 107 4.36 4.33 -14.13
CA GLU A 107 4.54 4.00 -12.71
C GLU A 107 5.60 2.93 -12.52
N GLU A 108 5.63 1.89 -13.36
CA GLU A 108 6.68 0.87 -13.35
C GLU A 108 8.07 1.49 -13.53
N ILE A 109 8.23 2.39 -14.51
CA ILE A 109 9.49 3.10 -14.77
C ILE A 109 9.87 3.99 -13.57
N ASN A 110 8.90 4.71 -12.99
CA ASN A 110 9.14 5.57 -11.84
C ASN A 110 9.53 4.79 -10.60
N LEU A 111 8.85 3.67 -10.32
CA LEU A 111 9.18 2.75 -9.23
C LEU A 111 10.56 2.13 -9.42
N ALA A 112 10.90 1.68 -10.64
CA ALA A 112 12.22 1.15 -10.95
C ALA A 112 13.33 2.19 -10.67
N LYS A 113 13.15 3.43 -11.12
CA LYS A 113 14.08 4.54 -10.82
C LYS A 113 14.17 4.83 -9.32
N LYS A 114 13.03 4.82 -8.62
CA LYS A 114 12.97 5.04 -7.16
C LYS A 114 13.73 3.96 -6.41
N ILE A 115 13.58 2.69 -6.79
CA ILE A 115 14.31 1.55 -6.21
C ILE A 115 15.82 1.72 -6.42
N GLU A 116 16.26 2.04 -7.64
CA GLU A 116 17.69 2.19 -7.94
C GLU A 116 18.32 3.39 -7.20
N LEU A 117 17.63 4.53 -7.16
CA LEU A 117 18.09 5.70 -6.40
C LEU A 117 18.15 5.41 -4.90
N THR A 118 17.13 4.72 -4.36
CA THR A 118 17.07 4.37 -2.94
C THR A 118 18.16 3.37 -2.58
N ARG A 119 18.41 2.36 -3.42
CA ARG A 119 19.52 1.40 -3.26
C ARG A 119 20.87 2.11 -3.28
N LYS A 120 21.09 3.07 -4.17
CA LYS A 120 22.32 3.87 -4.22
C LYS A 120 22.51 4.70 -2.95
N ARG A 121 21.45 5.37 -2.48
CA ARG A 121 21.48 6.15 -1.23
C ARG A 121 21.74 5.27 -0.02
N PHE A 122 21.05 4.14 0.08
CA PHE A 122 21.23 3.17 1.15
C PHE A 122 22.68 2.67 1.22
N ARG A 123 23.25 2.23 0.08
CA ARG A 123 24.66 1.81 0.01
C ARG A 123 25.61 2.90 0.48
N LYS A 124 25.41 4.14 0.04
CA LYS A 124 26.24 5.28 0.48
C LYS A 124 26.13 5.47 2.00
N LYS A 125 24.90 5.49 2.54
CA LYS A 125 24.65 5.69 3.97
C LYS A 125 25.20 4.58 4.85
N VAL A 126 25.12 3.33 4.39
CA VAL A 126 25.74 2.20 5.09
C VAL A 126 27.26 2.37 5.12
N LEU A 127 27.88 2.73 3.99
CA LEU A 127 29.33 2.91 3.90
C LEU A 127 29.84 4.20 4.57
N GLU A 128 28.98 5.14 4.92
CA GLU A 128 29.30 6.29 5.79
C GLU A 128 29.50 5.86 7.26
N SER A 129 29.07 4.66 7.66
CA SER A 129 29.32 4.12 8.98
C SER A 129 30.68 3.41 9.02
N ASP A 130 31.59 3.86 9.89
CA ASP A 130 32.93 3.27 10.05
C ASP A 130 32.87 1.75 10.34
N LEU A 131 31.94 1.31 11.19
CA LEU A 131 31.75 -0.11 11.50
C LEU A 131 31.40 -0.93 10.26
N SER A 132 30.52 -0.38 9.41
CA SER A 132 30.11 -1.05 8.17
C SER A 132 31.24 -1.05 7.14
N LEU A 133 32.02 0.03 7.09
CA LEU A 133 33.18 0.14 6.23
C LEU A 133 34.29 -0.84 6.63
N GLU A 134 34.52 -1.05 7.93
CA GLU A 134 35.44 -2.08 8.46
C GLU A 134 35.04 -3.48 8.01
N ALA A 135 33.76 -3.83 8.19
CA ALA A 135 33.25 -5.13 7.76
C ALA A 135 33.36 -5.31 6.24
N ALA A 136 33.05 -4.27 5.47
CA ALA A 136 33.21 -4.29 4.02
C ALA A 136 34.68 -4.45 3.62
N LEU A 137 35.61 -3.74 4.27
CA LEU A 137 37.04 -3.83 4.00
C LEU A 137 37.57 -5.23 4.28
N LYS A 138 37.15 -5.86 5.38
CA LYS A 138 37.52 -7.24 5.68
C LYS A 138 37.11 -8.19 4.55
N ILE A 139 35.88 -8.07 4.06
CA ILE A 139 35.40 -8.90 2.95
C ILE A 139 36.22 -8.65 1.67
N LEU A 140 36.58 -7.39 1.38
CA LEU A 140 37.41 -7.06 0.22
C LEU A 140 38.85 -7.58 0.37
N ASP A 141 39.39 -7.57 1.60
CA ASP A 141 40.69 -8.14 1.94
C ASP A 141 40.69 -9.65 1.70
N ASP A 142 39.69 -10.36 2.23
CA ASP A 142 39.51 -11.81 2.06
C ASP A 142 39.35 -12.19 0.57
N VAL A 143 38.71 -11.33 -0.24
CA VAL A 143 38.62 -11.52 -1.69
C VAL A 143 39.96 -11.24 -2.39
N SER A 144 40.73 -10.27 -1.90
CA SER A 144 42.05 -9.91 -2.44
C SER A 144 43.13 -10.93 -2.11
N THR A 145 43.06 -11.58 -0.95
CA THR A 145 43.98 -12.66 -0.53
C THR A 145 43.61 -14.01 -1.16
N GLY A 146 42.36 -14.14 -1.64
CA GLY A 146 41.84 -15.37 -2.26
C GLY A 146 41.12 -16.30 -1.27
N ASP A 147 40.91 -15.87 -0.02
CA ASP A 147 40.16 -16.62 0.99
C ASP A 147 38.66 -16.70 0.64
N LEU A 148 38.12 -15.67 -0.01
CA LEU A 148 36.75 -15.65 -0.53
C LEU A 148 36.72 -15.64 -2.07
N PRO A 149 35.86 -16.47 -2.71
CA PRO A 149 35.75 -16.48 -4.16
C PRO A 149 35.20 -15.15 -4.70
N PHE A 150 35.97 -14.48 -5.56
CA PHE A 150 35.61 -13.19 -6.14
C PHE A 150 34.19 -13.16 -6.74
N GLU A 151 33.85 -14.12 -7.61
CA GLU A 151 32.56 -14.18 -8.33
C GLU A 151 31.36 -14.40 -7.40
N ARG A 152 31.56 -15.12 -6.31
CA ARG A 152 30.50 -15.43 -5.36
C ARG A 152 30.24 -14.24 -4.43
N THR A 153 31.27 -13.45 -4.16
CA THR A 153 31.23 -12.36 -3.17
C THR A 153 30.93 -11.01 -3.80
N LEU A 154 31.46 -10.72 -4.99
CA LEU A 154 31.32 -9.43 -5.65
C LEU A 154 30.39 -9.53 -6.85
N LYS A 155 29.26 -8.82 -6.78
CA LYS A 155 28.35 -8.66 -7.91
C LYS A 155 28.93 -7.65 -8.90
N ILE A 156 29.53 -8.12 -9.99
CA ILE A 156 29.86 -7.26 -11.13
C ILE A 156 28.60 -7.02 -11.94
N THR A 157 28.20 -5.75 -12.09
CA THR A 157 27.16 -5.38 -13.06
C THR A 157 27.78 -5.38 -14.45
N ALA A 158 27.26 -6.18 -15.37
CA ALA A 158 27.72 -6.28 -16.76
C ALA A 158 27.66 -4.96 -17.56
N SER A 159 27.04 -3.90 -17.00
CA SER A 159 27.00 -2.56 -17.59
C SER A 159 28.30 -1.77 -17.43
N LEU A 160 29.24 -2.25 -16.61
CA LEU A 160 30.56 -1.65 -16.50
C LEU A 160 31.45 -2.35 -17.54
N GLU A 161 31.99 -1.59 -18.50
CA GLU A 161 32.98 -2.08 -19.49
C GLU A 161 34.32 -2.54 -18.86
N ILE A 162 34.39 -2.56 -17.53
CA ILE A 162 35.57 -2.94 -16.76
C ILE A 162 35.55 -4.47 -16.61
N GLY A 163 36.54 -5.13 -17.19
CA GLY A 163 36.71 -6.57 -17.08
C GLY A 163 36.98 -6.99 -15.62
N LYS A 164 36.51 -8.19 -15.25
CA LYS A 164 36.78 -8.79 -13.93
C LYS A 164 38.25 -8.73 -13.55
N ASP A 165 39.13 -9.06 -14.50
CA ASP A 165 40.58 -9.11 -14.27
C ASP A 165 41.15 -7.72 -13.95
N GLU A 166 40.60 -6.66 -14.54
CA GLU A 166 40.99 -5.28 -14.26
C GLU A 166 40.55 -4.86 -12.85
N ILE A 167 39.36 -5.27 -12.41
CA ILE A 167 38.88 -5.04 -11.04
C ILE A 167 39.76 -5.79 -10.05
N ALA A 168 40.04 -7.07 -10.31
CA ALA A 168 40.86 -7.90 -9.44
C ALA A 168 42.30 -7.35 -9.31
N GLN A 169 42.88 -6.83 -10.40
CA GLN A 169 44.21 -6.21 -10.37
C GLN A 169 44.26 -4.91 -9.58
N ARG A 170 43.19 -4.10 -9.61
CA ARG A 170 43.14 -2.81 -8.90
C ARG A 170 42.67 -2.93 -7.45
N LEU A 171 42.01 -4.02 -7.10
CA LEU A 171 41.42 -4.24 -5.79
C LEU A 171 42.42 -4.06 -4.62
N PRO A 172 43.66 -4.61 -4.66
CA PRO A 172 44.60 -4.47 -3.56
C PRO A 172 44.98 -3.01 -3.26
N GLU A 173 45.21 -2.21 -4.31
CA GLU A 173 45.55 -0.79 -4.17
C GLU A 173 44.37 0.03 -3.61
N HIS A 174 43.14 -0.31 -4.01
CA HIS A 174 41.93 0.33 -3.48
C HIS A 174 41.68 -0.04 -2.01
N VAL A 175 41.87 -1.31 -1.63
CA VAL A 175 41.76 -1.76 -0.23
C VAL A 175 42.77 -1.03 0.66
N LYS A 176 44.01 -0.88 0.20
CA LYS A 176 45.04 -0.10 0.90
C LYS A 176 44.64 1.35 1.10
N THR A 177 44.13 2.00 0.04
CA THR A 177 43.67 3.40 0.11
C THR A 177 42.51 3.56 1.09
N LEU A 178 41.52 2.66 1.05
CA LEU A 178 40.37 2.69 1.94
C LEU A 178 40.76 2.48 3.41
N ARG A 179 41.72 1.58 3.67
CA ARG A 179 42.25 1.36 5.02
C ARG A 179 42.93 2.62 5.57
N MET A 180 43.72 3.30 4.74
CA MET A 180 44.36 4.57 5.12
C MET A 180 43.32 5.65 5.44
N MET A 181 42.25 5.76 4.65
CA MET A 181 41.16 6.71 4.92
C MET A 181 40.42 6.39 6.22
N LEU A 182 40.14 5.12 6.47
CA LEU A 182 39.47 4.68 7.70
C LEU A 182 40.31 4.95 8.95
N GLU A 183 41.62 4.69 8.92
CA GLU A 183 42.49 5.01 10.05
C GLU A 183 42.56 6.52 10.30
N ARG A 184 42.57 7.33 9.23
CA ARG A 184 42.47 8.79 9.37
C ARG A 184 41.15 9.24 10.00
N ASN A 185 40.02 8.62 9.63
CA ASN A 185 38.73 8.90 10.25
C ASN A 185 38.74 8.58 11.76
N LYS A 186 39.37 7.47 12.16
CA LYS A 186 39.53 7.10 13.57
C LYS A 186 40.39 8.10 14.34
N GLU A 187 41.49 8.56 13.74
CA GLU A 187 42.35 9.59 14.31
C GLU A 187 41.59 10.91 14.48
N ASP A 188 40.87 11.35 13.45
CA ASP A 188 40.05 12.57 13.45
C ASP A 188 38.93 12.49 14.50
N TRP A 189 38.29 11.32 14.65
CA TRP A 189 37.32 11.06 15.72
C TRP A 189 37.95 11.08 17.11
N GLY A 190 39.11 10.45 17.29
CA GLY A 190 39.85 10.44 18.56
C GLY A 190 40.28 11.84 18.99
N GLN A 191 40.66 12.69 18.03
CA GLN A 191 40.92 14.11 18.25
C GLN A 191 39.67 14.85 18.74
N LEU A 192 38.52 14.63 18.10
CA LEU A 192 37.22 15.20 18.50
C LEU A 192 36.75 14.75 19.89
N ALA A 193 36.97 13.48 20.23
CA ALA A 193 36.58 12.89 21.50
C ALA A 193 37.43 13.39 22.68
N ASN A 194 38.69 13.73 22.43
CA ASN A 194 39.56 14.35 23.42
C ASN A 194 39.19 15.84 23.58
N SER A 195 38.51 16.17 24.67
CA SER A 195 37.93 17.49 24.98
C SER A 195 38.90 18.68 25.05
N GLY A 196 40.21 18.47 24.79
CA GLY A 196 41.28 19.47 24.91
C GLY A 196 41.56 20.31 23.65
N LEU A 197 40.90 20.06 22.52
CA LEU A 197 41.08 20.89 21.31
C LEU A 197 40.36 22.23 21.43
N ALA A 198 41.09 23.31 21.12
CA ALA A 198 40.55 24.66 20.96
C ALA A 198 39.36 24.65 19.99
N GLU A 199 38.28 25.36 20.34
CA GLU A 199 37.02 25.42 19.58
C GLU A 199 37.18 25.78 18.10
N SER A 200 38.29 26.41 17.70
CA SER A 200 38.55 26.82 16.32
C SER A 200 38.88 25.67 15.35
N GLY A 201 39.41 24.53 15.82
CA GLY A 201 39.80 23.39 14.96
C GLY A 201 38.71 22.34 14.77
N ARG A 202 37.69 22.31 15.65
CA ARG A 202 36.56 21.38 15.59
C ARG A 202 35.71 21.45 14.31
N PRO A 203 35.40 22.63 13.72
CA PRO A 203 34.61 22.68 12.49
C PRO A 203 35.35 22.12 11.28
N GLU A 204 36.68 22.24 11.22
CA GLU A 204 37.49 21.70 10.12
C GLU A 204 37.55 20.17 10.17
N ILE A 205 37.67 19.58 11.36
CA ILE A 205 37.66 18.12 11.54
C ILE A 205 36.27 17.55 11.23
N ARG A 206 35.19 18.24 11.64
CA ARG A 206 33.81 17.86 11.29
C ARG A 206 33.48 17.96 9.80
N GLN A 207 34.21 18.75 9.02
CA GLN A 207 34.06 18.79 7.55
C GLN A 207 34.82 17.67 6.84
N ARG A 208 35.79 17.04 7.51
CA ARG A 208 36.62 15.96 6.96
C ARG A 208 36.02 14.57 7.20
N LEU A 209 35.26 14.41 8.28
CA LEU A 209 34.41 13.25 8.58
C LEU A 209 33.10 13.31 7.78
#